data_AF-A0A2V5YYI2-F1
#
_entry.id   AF-A0A2V5YYI2-F1
#
_cell.length_a   1.000
_cell.length_b   1.000
_cell.length_c   1.000
_cell.angle_alpha   90.00
_cell.angle_beta   90.00
_cell.angle_gamma   90.00
#
_symmetry.space_group_name_H-M   'P 1'
#
loop_
_entity.id
_entity.type
_entity.pdbx_description
1 polymer ?
#
loop_
_entity_poly.entity_id
_entity_poly.type
_entity_poly.pdbx_seq_one_letter_code
_entity_poly.pdbx_strand_id
1 'polypeptide(L)'
;MGAISYGVSHAQESPFPAEEQSPISPDKKWAYIGGDAPKLVKVATSETEIDFFEQRNPGTAPAGEDPELLWAPDSKRFGFNYSPMHAHHMTFLSIAFYQLRGDKWVAVDSPADETKGPQLVQFGKGYLPKHFDPRHCAPEWDIMKLRKWSDATTAIVYAPCYGRTSGKLEAGFLFTLKFDAAGNWKIIKTHQMAKKELEEEQ
;
A
#
# COMPACT_ATOMS: atom_id res chain seq x y z
N MET A 1 -6.24 -17.58 -59.71
CA MET A 1 -7.03 -17.51 -58.46
C MET A 1 -6.48 -18.55 -57.51
N GLY A 2 -6.46 -18.26 -56.21
CA GLY A 2 -5.84 -19.09 -55.17
C GLY A 2 -5.44 -18.16 -54.02
N ALA A 3 -5.99 -18.39 -52.83
CA ALA A 3 -5.98 -17.41 -51.75
C ALA A 3 -5.23 -17.94 -50.51
N ILE A 4 -4.62 -16.99 -49.79
CA ILE A 4 -4.48 -16.90 -48.33
C ILE A 4 -4.34 -18.23 -47.56
N SER A 5 -3.20 -18.38 -46.87
CA SER A 5 -3.14 -19.09 -45.59
C SER A 5 -2.52 -18.17 -44.52
N TYR A 6 -3.28 -17.86 -43.47
CA TYR A 6 -2.74 -17.26 -42.25
C TYR A 6 -2.13 -18.35 -41.36
N GLY A 7 -1.06 -18.02 -40.64
CA GLY A 7 -0.32 -18.93 -39.77
C GLY A 7 0.05 -18.33 -38.42
N VAL A 8 -0.94 -17.82 -37.68
CA VAL A 8 -0.74 -17.36 -36.29
C VAL A 8 -1.29 -18.41 -35.34
N SER A 9 -0.42 -19.15 -34.66
CA SER A 9 -0.79 -19.99 -33.51
C SER A 9 0.43 -20.39 -32.67
N HIS A 10 0.78 -19.52 -31.72
CA HIS A 10 1.17 -19.96 -30.39
C HIS A 10 0.50 -19.03 -29.37
N ALA A 11 -0.79 -19.28 -29.12
CA ALA A 11 -1.42 -18.82 -27.89
C ALA A 11 -0.82 -19.63 -26.74
N GLN A 12 0.21 -19.09 -26.09
CA GLN A 12 0.70 -19.64 -24.83
C GLN A 12 -0.15 -19.04 -23.70
N GLU A 13 -1.25 -19.72 -23.40
CA GLU A 13 -2.13 -19.40 -22.28
C GLU A 13 -1.33 -19.55 -20.98
N SER A 14 -0.90 -18.42 -20.41
CA SER A 14 -0.11 -18.35 -19.17
C SER A 14 -1.02 -17.83 -18.05
N PRO A 15 -0.95 -18.39 -16.83
CA PRO A 15 -2.07 -18.35 -15.91
C PRO A 15 -2.16 -17.07 -15.08
N PHE A 16 -3.39 -16.76 -14.67
CA PHE A 16 -3.81 -15.63 -13.83
C PHE A 16 -3.63 -14.24 -14.48
N PRO A 17 -4.71 -13.55 -14.89
CA PRO A 17 -4.66 -12.09 -14.88
C PRO A 17 -4.40 -11.63 -13.44
N ALA A 18 -3.58 -10.60 -13.27
CA ALA A 18 -3.60 -9.84 -12.04
C ALA A 18 -5.03 -9.30 -11.87
N GLU A 19 -5.64 -9.49 -10.69
CA GLU A 19 -6.95 -8.87 -10.42
C GLU A 19 -6.76 -7.35 -10.42
N GLU A 20 -7.28 -6.67 -11.46
CA GLU A 20 -7.29 -5.20 -11.53
C GLU A 20 -8.05 -4.67 -10.29
N GLN A 21 -7.27 -4.23 -9.30
CA GLN A 21 -7.81 -3.93 -7.98
C GLN A 21 -8.72 -2.71 -8.09
N SER A 22 -10.03 -2.97 -7.99
CA SER A 22 -11.04 -2.02 -8.43
C SER A 22 -10.98 -0.74 -7.58
N PRO A 23 -11.00 0.46 -8.21
CA PRO A 23 -11.11 1.72 -7.46
C PRO A 23 -12.45 1.81 -6.72
N ILE A 24 -13.45 1.04 -7.15
CA ILE A 24 -14.78 0.90 -6.54
C ILE A 24 -14.74 -0.12 -5.39
N SER A 25 -15.38 0.19 -4.26
CA SER A 25 -15.48 -0.70 -3.10
C SER A 25 -16.20 -2.03 -3.45
N PRO A 26 -15.91 -3.14 -2.74
CA PRO A 26 -16.61 -4.42 -2.95
C PRO A 26 -18.14 -4.33 -2.86
N ASP A 27 -18.67 -3.45 -2.00
CA ASP A 27 -20.10 -3.16 -1.86
C ASP A 27 -20.67 -2.13 -2.86
N LYS A 28 -19.81 -1.61 -3.74
CA LYS A 28 -20.08 -0.66 -4.84
C LYS A 28 -20.68 0.68 -4.41
N LYS A 29 -20.55 1.07 -3.13
CA LYS A 29 -21.01 2.38 -2.64
C LYS A 29 -19.98 3.50 -2.78
N TRP A 30 -18.70 3.17 -2.82
CA TRP A 30 -17.59 4.12 -2.80
C TRP A 30 -16.70 3.94 -4.02
N ALA A 31 -16.14 5.02 -4.53
CA ALA A 31 -15.14 4.99 -5.59
C ALA A 31 -13.96 5.89 -5.24
N TYR A 32 -12.75 5.38 -5.50
CA TYR A 32 -11.53 6.16 -5.53
C TYR A 32 -11.40 6.90 -6.87
N ILE A 33 -10.95 8.15 -6.82
CA ILE A 33 -10.52 8.93 -7.97
C ILE A 33 -9.10 9.39 -7.67
N GLY A 34 -8.11 8.89 -8.42
CA GLY A 34 -6.69 9.26 -8.28
C GLY A 34 -6.27 10.44 -9.14
N GLY A 35 -4.96 10.63 -9.29
CA GLY A 35 -4.34 11.78 -9.97
C GLY A 35 -4.09 12.96 -9.03
N ASP A 36 -3.89 14.16 -9.57
CA ASP A 36 -3.36 15.34 -8.85
C ASP A 36 -4.25 15.84 -7.68
N ALA A 37 -5.53 15.48 -7.67
CA ALA A 37 -6.49 15.84 -6.62
C ALA A 37 -7.25 14.60 -6.13
N PRO A 38 -6.57 13.68 -5.41
CA PRO A 38 -7.11 12.36 -5.10
C PRO A 38 -8.26 12.43 -4.09
N LYS A 39 -9.34 11.69 -4.36
CA LYS A 39 -10.61 11.76 -3.60
C LYS A 39 -11.28 10.40 -3.42
N LEU A 40 -12.08 10.28 -2.35
CA LEU A 40 -13.08 9.24 -2.19
C LEU A 40 -14.48 9.82 -2.36
N VAL A 41 -15.27 9.24 -3.26
CA VAL A 41 -16.63 9.69 -3.57
C VAL A 41 -17.68 8.61 -3.34
N LYS A 42 -18.93 9.03 -3.09
CA LYS A 42 -20.12 8.14 -3.10
C LYS A 42 -20.55 7.87 -4.53
N VAL A 43 -20.58 6.59 -4.95
CA VAL A 43 -20.93 6.17 -6.33
C VAL A 43 -22.31 6.64 -6.77
N ALA A 44 -23.28 6.70 -5.85
CA ALA A 44 -24.65 7.06 -6.16
C ALA A 44 -24.91 8.58 -6.37
N THR A 45 -23.98 9.44 -5.94
CA THR A 45 -24.18 10.91 -5.94
C THR A 45 -22.98 11.72 -6.44
N SER A 46 -21.82 11.09 -6.63
CA SER A 46 -20.51 11.72 -6.85
C SER A 46 -20.09 12.71 -5.75
N GLU A 47 -20.73 12.67 -4.58
CA GLU A 47 -20.38 13.49 -3.42
C GLU A 47 -19.01 13.06 -2.86
N THR A 48 -18.11 14.02 -2.67
CA THR A 48 -16.79 13.78 -2.05
C THR A 48 -16.94 13.63 -0.54
N GLU A 49 -16.48 12.49 -0.02
CA GLU A 49 -16.51 12.16 1.42
C GLU A 49 -15.12 12.27 2.05
N ILE A 50 -14.05 12.01 1.27
CA ILE A 50 -12.68 12.38 1.63
C ILE A 50 -12.04 13.10 0.45
N ASP A 51 -11.46 14.26 0.72
CA ASP A 51 -10.43 14.85 -0.10
C ASP A 51 -9.06 14.49 0.50
N PHE A 52 -8.26 13.69 -0.23
CA PHE A 52 -6.95 13.27 0.28
C PHE A 52 -5.89 14.37 0.12
N PHE A 53 -6.11 15.34 -0.79
CA PHE A 53 -5.20 16.48 -0.93
C PHE A 53 -5.23 17.36 0.32
N GLU A 54 -6.43 17.76 0.75
CA GLU A 54 -6.63 18.54 1.98
C GLU A 54 -6.20 17.79 3.26
N GLN A 55 -6.36 16.46 3.30
CA GLN A 55 -6.03 15.66 4.50
C GLN A 55 -4.56 15.24 4.62
N ARG A 56 -3.85 15.05 3.50
CA ARG A 56 -2.51 14.43 3.48
C ARG A 56 -1.46 15.21 2.70
N ASN A 57 -1.85 16.14 1.84
CA ASN A 57 -0.95 16.84 0.90
C ASN A 57 0.01 15.86 0.19
N PRO A 58 -0.53 14.82 -0.49
CA PRO A 58 0.27 13.91 -1.27
C PRO A 58 0.87 14.68 -2.46
N GLY A 59 2.08 14.29 -2.85
CA GLY A 59 2.63 14.67 -4.14
C GLY A 59 2.01 13.83 -5.26
N THR A 60 2.75 13.71 -6.36
CA THR A 60 2.40 12.81 -7.47
C THR A 60 2.15 11.39 -6.98
N ALA A 61 1.25 10.67 -7.66
CA ALA A 61 0.98 9.25 -7.44
C ALA A 61 2.28 8.41 -7.32
N PRO A 62 2.30 7.36 -6.48
CA PRO A 62 3.47 6.48 -6.34
C PRO A 62 3.89 5.91 -7.71
N ALA A 63 5.15 6.09 -8.07
CA ALA A 63 5.65 5.68 -9.38
C ALA A 63 5.81 4.14 -9.46
N GLY A 64 4.78 3.45 -9.96
CA GLY A 64 4.76 2.01 -10.15
C GLY A 64 3.38 1.48 -10.52
N GLU A 65 3.21 0.15 -10.50
CA GLU A 65 1.93 -0.55 -10.71
C GLU A 65 1.15 -0.77 -9.39
N ASP A 66 1.65 -0.23 -8.27
CA ASP A 66 1.03 -0.36 -6.95
C ASP A 66 -0.28 0.43 -6.84
N PRO A 67 -1.38 -0.17 -6.35
CA PRO A 67 -2.62 0.57 -6.11
C PRO A 67 -2.48 1.58 -4.98
N GLU A 68 -2.85 2.83 -5.29
CA GLU A 68 -2.96 3.94 -4.34
C GLU A 68 -3.97 3.65 -3.22
N LEU A 69 -5.13 3.05 -3.53
CA LEU A 69 -6.16 2.72 -2.54
C LEU A 69 -6.51 1.22 -2.57
N LEU A 70 -6.52 0.61 -1.38
CA LEU A 70 -6.72 -0.82 -1.18
C LEU A 70 -7.88 -1.08 -0.21
N TRP A 71 -8.97 -1.62 -0.75
CA TRP A 71 -10.20 -1.96 -0.02
C TRP A 71 -10.06 -3.21 0.85
N ALA A 72 -10.62 -3.18 2.05
CA ALA A 72 -10.89 -4.39 2.82
C ALA A 72 -12.14 -5.10 2.27
N PRO A 73 -12.21 -6.45 2.30
CA PRO A 73 -13.34 -7.20 1.71
C PRO A 73 -14.74 -6.85 2.25
N ASP A 74 -14.86 -6.28 3.45
CA ASP A 74 -16.15 -5.86 4.02
C ASP A 74 -16.61 -4.46 3.61
N SER A 75 -15.81 -3.73 2.82
CA SER A 75 -16.01 -2.32 2.43
C SER A 75 -16.09 -1.32 3.59
N LYS A 76 -15.63 -1.69 4.80
CA LYS A 76 -15.62 -0.80 5.99
C LYS A 76 -14.23 -0.31 6.37
N ARG A 77 -13.19 -0.80 5.71
CA ARG A 77 -11.81 -0.31 5.83
C ARG A 77 -11.17 -0.15 4.46
N PHE A 78 -10.21 0.76 4.36
CA PHE A 78 -9.23 0.78 3.30
C PHE A 78 -7.89 1.31 3.83
N GLY A 79 -6.82 1.08 3.08
CA GLY A 79 -5.55 1.79 3.23
C GLY A 79 -5.27 2.60 1.98
N PHE A 80 -4.71 3.79 2.17
CA PHE A 80 -4.26 4.70 1.12
C PHE A 80 -2.73 4.81 1.17
N ASN A 81 -2.06 4.32 0.14
CA ASN A 81 -0.61 4.39 -0.07
C ASN A 81 -0.28 5.74 -0.72
N TYR A 82 0.54 6.59 -0.09
CA TYR A 82 0.84 7.93 -0.60
C TYR A 82 2.28 8.40 -0.31
N SER A 83 2.80 9.26 -1.18
CA SER A 83 4.04 9.99 -0.98
C SER A 83 3.72 11.46 -0.65
N PRO A 84 4.17 12.04 0.48
CA PRO A 84 3.92 13.46 0.80
C PRO A 84 4.64 14.38 -0.19
N MET A 85 4.03 15.53 -0.54
CA MET A 85 4.55 16.40 -1.61
C MET A 85 5.99 16.90 -1.36
N HIS A 86 6.43 17.00 -0.11
CA HIS A 86 7.76 17.50 0.27
C HIS A 86 8.90 16.48 0.05
N ALA A 87 8.60 15.24 -0.38
CA ALA A 87 9.58 14.15 -0.51
C ALA A 87 10.43 14.19 -1.80
N HIS A 88 10.59 15.33 -2.48
CA HIS A 88 11.22 15.45 -3.82
C HIS A 88 12.67 14.92 -3.97
N HIS A 89 13.34 14.51 -2.89
CA HIS A 89 14.69 13.92 -2.89
C HIS A 89 14.75 12.55 -2.21
N MET A 90 13.60 11.91 -1.95
CA MET A 90 13.47 10.64 -1.23
C MET A 90 12.40 9.77 -1.88
N THR A 91 12.65 8.48 -2.05
CA THR A 91 11.59 7.51 -2.38
C THR A 91 10.86 7.16 -1.08
N PHE A 92 10.04 8.10 -0.60
CA PHE A 92 9.23 7.95 0.60
C PHE A 92 7.80 7.53 0.22
N LEU A 93 7.26 6.53 0.91
CA LEU A 93 5.89 6.03 0.71
C LEU A 93 5.31 5.66 2.08
N SER A 94 4.09 6.09 2.36
CA SER A 94 3.41 6.02 3.66
C SER A 94 1.99 5.47 3.50
N ILE A 95 1.35 5.09 4.61
CA ILE A 95 0.01 4.47 4.62
C ILE A 95 -0.93 5.21 5.56
N ALA A 96 -1.98 5.82 5.02
CA ALA A 96 -3.11 6.30 5.78
C ALA A 96 -4.21 5.22 5.81
N PHE A 97 -4.50 4.66 6.98
CA PHE A 97 -5.62 3.74 7.15
C PHE A 97 -6.92 4.49 7.49
N TYR A 98 -8.04 4.02 6.95
CA TYR A 98 -9.37 4.60 7.16
C TYR A 98 -10.38 3.51 7.52
N GLN A 99 -11.32 3.85 8.41
CA GLN A 99 -12.44 2.98 8.79
C GLN A 99 -13.77 3.73 8.76
N LEU A 100 -14.79 3.12 8.17
CA LEU A 100 -16.17 3.59 8.16
C LEU A 100 -16.79 3.43 9.57
N ARG A 101 -17.27 4.53 10.15
CA ARG A 101 -17.91 4.58 11.48
C ARG A 101 -19.31 5.17 11.33
N GLY A 102 -20.32 4.30 11.28
CA GLY A 102 -21.66 4.71 10.89
C GLY A 102 -21.70 5.00 9.38
N ASP A 103 -21.96 6.25 9.03
CA ASP A 103 -22.03 6.77 7.66
C ASP A 103 -20.71 7.41 7.17
N LYS A 104 -19.77 7.73 8.07
CA LYS A 104 -18.58 8.55 7.77
C LYS A 104 -17.26 7.79 7.82
N TRP A 105 -16.34 8.12 6.93
CA TRP A 105 -14.97 7.60 6.97
C TRP A 105 -14.12 8.39 7.96
N VAL A 106 -13.37 7.67 8.79
CA VAL A 106 -12.50 8.25 9.82
C VAL A 106 -11.10 7.67 9.65
N ALA A 107 -10.10 8.54 9.51
CA ALA A 107 -8.70 8.13 9.57
C ALA A 107 -8.40 7.49 10.92
N VAL A 108 -7.65 6.39 10.94
CA VAL A 108 -7.16 5.76 12.18
C VAL A 108 -5.69 6.09 12.40
N ASP A 109 -5.17 5.77 13.58
CA ASP A 109 -3.80 6.10 13.98
C ASP A 109 -2.77 5.62 12.95
N SER A 110 -1.85 6.51 12.57
CA SER A 110 -0.85 6.23 11.54
C SER A 110 0.15 5.14 12.00
N PRO A 111 0.53 4.19 11.13
CA PRO A 111 1.65 3.27 11.34
C PRO A 111 2.95 3.94 11.81
N ALA A 112 3.25 5.14 11.31
CA ALA A 112 4.41 5.94 11.69
C ALA A 112 4.09 7.44 11.60
N ASP A 113 4.85 8.26 12.33
CA ASP A 113 4.79 9.71 12.20
C ASP A 113 5.98 10.19 11.36
N GLU A 114 5.70 10.71 10.18
CA GLU A 114 6.68 11.12 9.17
C GLU A 114 7.67 12.18 9.69
N THR A 115 7.27 12.97 10.71
CA THR A 115 8.12 13.98 11.36
C THR A 115 9.09 13.39 12.39
N LYS A 116 8.91 12.13 12.81
CA LYS A 116 9.66 11.48 13.90
C LYS A 116 10.77 10.53 13.43
N GLY A 117 11.15 10.59 12.15
CA GLY A 117 12.23 9.80 11.55
C GLY A 117 11.76 8.50 10.89
N PRO A 118 12.67 7.60 10.50
CA PRO A 118 12.35 6.51 9.57
C PRO A 118 11.19 5.60 10.02
N GLN A 119 10.23 5.39 9.15
CA GLN A 119 9.00 4.63 9.40
C GLN A 119 9.30 3.21 9.90
N LEU A 120 10.24 2.50 9.26
CA LEU A 120 10.62 1.14 9.67
C LEU A 120 11.22 1.09 11.09
N VAL A 121 11.91 2.15 11.53
CA VAL A 121 12.46 2.26 12.91
C VAL A 121 11.35 2.48 13.93
N GLN A 122 10.31 3.26 13.59
CA GLN A 122 9.17 3.52 14.46
C GLN A 122 8.24 2.30 14.55
N PHE A 123 7.76 1.83 13.40
CA PHE A 123 6.74 0.80 13.26
C PHE A 123 7.25 -0.60 13.61
N GLY A 124 8.48 -0.92 13.18
CA GLY A 124 9.12 -2.21 13.47
C GLY A 124 9.63 -2.36 14.92
N LYS A 125 9.47 -1.35 15.77
CA LYS A 125 10.05 -1.31 17.12
C LYS A 125 9.51 -2.44 18.02
N GLY A 126 10.37 -3.40 18.34
CA GLY A 126 10.01 -4.60 19.12
C GLY A 126 9.42 -5.75 18.29
N TYR A 127 9.17 -5.53 17.00
CA TYR A 127 8.61 -6.51 16.06
C TYR A 127 9.62 -6.98 15.00
N LEU A 128 10.76 -6.30 14.86
CA LEU A 128 11.89 -6.70 14.00
C LEU A 128 12.75 -7.82 14.63
N PRO A 129 13.48 -8.62 13.81
CA PRO A 129 14.42 -9.62 14.31
C PRO A 129 15.52 -9.02 15.19
N LYS A 130 15.88 -9.69 16.30
CA LYS A 130 16.85 -9.19 17.30
C LYS A 130 18.24 -8.83 16.75
N HIS A 131 18.62 -9.35 15.59
CA HIS A 131 19.92 -9.14 14.95
C HIS A 131 19.88 -8.07 13.84
N PHE A 132 18.69 -7.57 13.49
CA PHE A 132 18.50 -6.60 12.42
C PHE A 132 18.51 -5.18 12.99
N ASP A 133 19.40 -4.33 12.50
CA ASP A 133 19.46 -2.92 12.85
C ASP A 133 18.83 -2.05 11.75
N PRO A 134 17.61 -1.52 11.94
CA PRO A 134 16.96 -0.67 10.94
C PRO A 134 17.69 0.66 10.70
N ARG A 135 18.71 1.01 11.51
CA ARG A 135 19.55 2.19 11.28
C ARG A 135 20.56 2.00 10.14
N HIS A 136 20.77 0.77 9.67
CA HIS A 136 21.54 0.51 8.44
C HIS A 136 20.75 0.83 7.16
N CYS A 137 19.43 0.96 7.26
CA CYS A 137 18.60 1.34 6.12
C CYS A 137 18.89 2.77 5.65
N ALA A 138 18.77 2.98 4.35
CA ALA A 138 18.84 4.24 3.65
C ALA A 138 17.61 5.10 3.98
N PRO A 139 17.74 6.22 4.71
CA PRO A 139 16.58 7.06 5.06
C PRO A 139 15.90 7.66 3.82
N GLU A 140 16.63 7.81 2.71
CA GLU A 140 16.11 8.28 1.43
C GLU A 140 15.28 7.25 0.65
N TRP A 141 15.16 6.00 1.15
CA TRP A 141 14.28 4.94 0.65
C TRP A 141 13.32 4.42 1.74
N ASP A 142 12.81 5.32 2.59
CA ASP A 142 11.90 4.99 3.69
C ASP A 142 10.47 4.71 3.19
N ILE A 143 10.31 3.51 2.62
CA ILE A 143 9.09 3.01 1.99
C ILE A 143 8.31 2.16 2.99
N MET A 144 7.01 2.40 3.08
CA MET A 144 6.04 1.51 3.69
C MET A 144 4.73 1.57 2.90
N LYS A 145 4.32 0.45 2.28
CA LYS A 145 3.03 0.30 1.58
C LYS A 145 2.21 -0.85 2.13
N LEU A 146 0.90 -0.75 2.03
CA LEU A 146 -0.02 -1.86 2.14
C LEU A 146 0.09 -2.66 0.83
N ARG A 147 0.48 -3.95 0.86
CA ARG A 147 0.45 -4.79 -0.35
C ARG A 147 -0.95 -5.39 -0.57
N LYS A 148 -1.73 -5.67 0.50
CA LYS A 148 -3.16 -6.06 0.46
C LYS A 148 -3.84 -6.13 1.83
N TRP A 149 -5.17 -6.21 1.83
CA TRP A 149 -5.94 -6.82 2.93
C TRP A 149 -6.00 -8.35 2.76
N SER A 150 -6.02 -9.09 3.86
CA SER A 150 -6.12 -10.56 3.90
C SER A 150 -7.43 -11.07 4.51
N ASP A 151 -8.05 -10.25 5.38
CA ASP A 151 -9.46 -10.33 5.73
C ASP A 151 -9.99 -8.91 6.04
N ALA A 152 -11.29 -8.78 6.30
CA ALA A 152 -11.98 -7.52 6.64
C ALA A 152 -11.32 -6.65 7.75
N THR A 153 -10.44 -7.25 8.55
CA THR A 153 -9.76 -6.68 9.72
C THR A 153 -8.25 -6.93 9.72
N THR A 154 -7.68 -7.62 8.72
CA THR A 154 -6.24 -7.96 8.70
C THR A 154 -5.54 -7.39 7.48
N ALA A 155 -4.67 -6.41 7.70
CA ALA A 155 -3.83 -5.79 6.66
C ALA A 155 -2.44 -6.44 6.58
N ILE A 156 -1.85 -6.46 5.38
CA ILE A 156 -0.48 -6.90 5.11
C ILE A 156 0.34 -5.69 4.68
N VAL A 157 1.00 -5.06 5.65
CA VAL A 157 1.91 -3.93 5.46
C VAL A 157 3.31 -4.42 5.12
N TYR A 158 4.03 -3.65 4.32
CA TYR A 158 5.28 -4.05 3.71
C TYR A 158 6.28 -2.89 3.72
N ALA A 159 7.46 -3.16 4.24
CA ALA A 159 8.56 -2.20 4.32
C ALA A 159 9.87 -2.86 3.85
N PRO A 160 10.45 -2.44 2.72
CA PRO A 160 11.82 -2.80 2.35
C PRO A 160 12.84 -2.06 3.24
N CYS A 161 14.06 -2.57 3.27
CA CYS A 161 15.24 -1.88 3.78
C CYS A 161 16.30 -1.90 2.67
N TYR A 162 16.54 -0.74 2.07
CA TYR A 162 17.68 -0.53 1.17
C TYR A 162 18.91 -0.19 2.02
N GLY A 163 20.07 -0.77 1.74
CA GLY A 163 21.28 -0.51 2.52
C GLY A 163 21.88 0.87 2.23
N ARG A 164 22.10 1.67 3.27
CA ARG A 164 22.56 3.08 3.17
C ARG A 164 23.88 3.27 2.39
N THR A 165 24.74 2.25 2.36
CA THR A 165 26.03 2.31 1.63
C THR A 165 25.99 1.50 0.33
N SER A 166 25.05 0.56 0.18
CA SER A 166 24.98 -0.34 -0.98
C SER A 166 24.00 0.13 -2.05
N GLY A 167 22.99 0.93 -1.68
CA GLY A 167 21.86 1.31 -2.53
C GLY A 167 20.95 0.14 -2.92
N LYS A 168 21.13 -1.05 -2.32
CA LYS A 168 20.46 -2.29 -2.71
C LYS A 168 19.45 -2.71 -1.66
N LEU A 169 18.41 -3.43 -2.08
CA LEU A 169 17.48 -4.10 -1.17
C LEU A 169 18.22 -5.16 -0.36
N GLU A 170 18.39 -4.93 0.94
CA GLU A 170 19.13 -5.83 1.86
C GLU A 170 18.19 -6.69 2.72
N ALA A 171 16.97 -6.20 2.98
CA ALA A 171 15.90 -6.97 3.60
C ALA A 171 14.53 -6.43 3.19
N GLY A 172 13.47 -7.22 3.38
CA GLY A 172 12.09 -6.74 3.34
C GLY A 172 11.26 -7.42 4.41
N PHE A 173 10.27 -6.70 4.93
CA PHE A 173 9.43 -7.15 6.04
C PHE A 173 7.96 -7.06 5.68
N LEU A 174 7.23 -8.16 5.92
CA LEU A 174 5.77 -8.21 5.88
C LEU A 174 5.23 -8.18 7.32
N PHE A 175 4.55 -7.10 7.67
CA PHE A 175 3.88 -6.90 8.95
C PHE A 175 2.38 -7.20 8.79
N THR A 176 1.88 -8.19 9.53
CA THR A 176 0.46 -8.51 9.60
C THR A 176 -0.19 -7.69 10.70
N LEU A 177 -1.07 -6.76 10.35
CA LEU A 177 -1.77 -5.87 11.27
C LEU A 177 -3.21 -6.37 11.47
N LYS A 178 -3.64 -6.47 12.73
CA LYS A 178 -5.04 -6.80 13.08
C LYS A 178 -5.71 -5.57 13.67
N PHE A 179 -6.79 -5.12 13.03
CA PHE A 179 -7.65 -4.02 13.47
C PHE A 179 -8.80 -4.53 14.34
N ASP A 180 -9.24 -3.72 15.30
CA ASP A 180 -10.45 -3.95 16.10
C ASP A 180 -11.67 -3.20 15.55
N ALA A 181 -12.78 -3.22 16.29
CA ALA A 181 -14.01 -2.51 15.93
C ALA A 181 -13.91 -0.98 16.15
N ALA A 182 -13.05 -0.52 17.06
CA ALA A 182 -12.82 0.89 17.36
C ALA A 182 -11.74 1.53 16.46
N GLY A 183 -11.14 0.76 15.55
CA GLY A 183 -10.12 1.19 14.59
C GLY A 183 -8.69 1.16 15.15
N ASN A 184 -8.49 0.68 16.37
CA ASN A 184 -7.14 0.45 16.89
C ASN A 184 -6.53 -0.76 16.16
N TRP A 185 -5.21 -0.78 16.01
CA TRP A 185 -4.50 -1.90 15.39
C TRP A 185 -3.28 -2.34 16.20
N LYS A 186 -2.79 -3.56 15.90
CA LYS A 186 -1.51 -4.06 16.39
C LYS A 186 -0.87 -4.97 15.36
N ILE A 187 0.46 -5.01 15.33
CA ILE A 187 1.22 -6.03 14.62
C ILE A 187 1.02 -7.38 15.35
N ILE A 188 0.52 -8.39 14.65
CA ILE A 188 0.32 -9.76 15.17
C ILE A 188 1.34 -10.77 14.64
N LYS A 189 2.03 -10.44 13.54
CA LYS A 189 3.11 -11.23 12.95
C LYS A 189 4.05 -10.30 12.17
N THR A 190 5.35 -10.56 12.26
CA THR A 190 6.35 -10.06 11.31
C THR A 190 6.91 -11.26 10.55
N HIS A 191 7.11 -11.12 9.25
CA HIS A 191 7.88 -12.05 8.42
C HIS A 191 9.01 -11.27 7.76
N GLN A 192 10.27 -11.65 8.04
CA GLN A 192 11.41 -11.19 7.26
C GLN A 192 11.48 -12.06 6.01
N MET A 193 11.41 -11.43 4.85
CA MET A 193 11.37 -12.12 3.56
C MET A 193 12.73 -12.74 3.23
N ALA A 194 12.70 -13.97 2.71
CA ALA A 194 13.86 -14.66 2.17
C ALA A 194 14.30 -14.01 0.85
N LYS A 195 15.57 -14.17 0.47
CA LYS A 195 16.13 -13.56 -0.76
C LYS A 195 15.29 -13.85 -2.02
N LYS A 196 14.78 -15.08 -2.16
CA LYS A 196 13.90 -15.45 -3.27
C LYS A 196 12.56 -14.70 -3.27
N GLU A 197 11.95 -14.50 -2.09
CA GLU A 197 10.71 -13.72 -1.96
C GLU A 197 10.92 -12.24 -2.28
N LEU A 198 12.15 -11.72 -2.13
CA LEU A 198 12.53 -10.36 -2.53
C LEU A 198 12.86 -10.26 -4.02
N GLU A 199 13.27 -11.36 -4.66
CA GLU A 199 13.50 -11.46 -6.11
C GLU A 199 12.19 -11.66 -6.90
N GLU A 200 11.12 -12.12 -6.24
CA GLU A 200 9.76 -12.28 -6.79
C GLU A 200 8.88 -11.02 -6.61
N GLU A 201 9.48 -9.91 -6.17
CA GLU A 201 8.82 -8.67 -5.71
C GLU A 201 9.59 -7.41 -6.23
N GLN A 202 10.41 -7.59 -7.28
CA GLN A 202 11.14 -6.55 -8.03
C GLN A 202 10.83 -6.65 -9.53
#